data_AF-A0A9P5G9E2-F1
#
_entry.id   AF-A0A9P5G9E2-F1
#
_cell.length_a   1.000
_cell.length_b   1.000
_cell.length_c   1.000
_cell.angle_alpha   90.00
_cell.angle_beta   90.00
_cell.angle_gamma   90.00
#
_symmetry.space_group_name_H-M   'P 1'
#
loop_
_entity.id
_entity.type
_entity.pdbx_description
1 polymer ?
#
loop_
_entity_poly.entity_id
_entity_poly.type
_entity_poly.pdbx_seq_one_letter_code
_entity_poly.pdbx_strand_id
1 'polypeptide(L)'
;MGSLAVAVPVEQHNHSQMEKLMSMCKISRIIEFTKYIYQIALEGEFRKINEASYSEVYIQEHPETGESKIYKIIPFGNEELNQAPIQDIIQELSITNLVMDLKGYADVLEVAVVKGKYPKHLMKVCNQFCHETGKNAGVDLERYELGSWTDAESIFWQTVAALAEAEERYQFEHRDLHWGNIMVTDQMEEINSGDLLHKLTTVASSELSLVDEMRSVLLSRSTLKVTLIDFTLSRASDPEGGVIHTRMDHPEFYRGKGDYRLDVYNTMRSAILQQNSVSSSASYNHNTSRSVSVNSNYSSVINGDEGGNVNIFSSSPPKSGSMASMDEQDLEWAAFCPKTNVMWLHYLVEKLLHQKGLEVITTAKNGKVVSRPTVSAPTTPHMRDSPNFNTLEGAVASANTVVSTLGNVTVAAPIMTGATPAATSGSPIDSDRKSTFEGDLLADEARACRALEVIAKATDPRRRGSSSGKKGGIAFQELTSAQEVLKWGIKAKIFPAF
;
A
#
# COMPACT_ATOMS: atom_id res chain seq x y z
N MET A 1 9.39 -8.07 -41.95
CA MET A 1 9.54 -6.62 -42.17
C MET A 1 10.01 -6.03 -40.86
N GLY A 2 11.24 -5.52 -40.81
CA GLY A 2 11.79 -4.92 -39.59
C GLY A 2 11.02 -3.65 -39.23
N SER A 3 10.62 -3.52 -37.97
CA SER A 3 10.07 -2.28 -37.43
C SER A 3 11.14 -1.19 -37.54
N LEU A 4 10.91 -0.19 -38.40
CA LEU A 4 11.72 1.02 -38.42
C LEU A 4 11.42 1.77 -37.12
N ALA A 5 12.34 1.72 -36.15
CA ALA A 5 12.29 2.57 -34.98
C ALA A 5 12.47 4.02 -35.43
N VAL A 6 11.37 4.79 -35.44
CA VAL A 6 11.39 6.23 -35.71
C VAL A 6 11.70 6.93 -34.40
N ALA A 7 12.88 7.54 -34.30
CA ALA A 7 13.22 8.39 -33.16
C ALA A 7 12.35 9.66 -33.20
N VAL A 8 11.54 9.87 -32.16
CA VAL A 8 10.73 11.08 -31.99
C VAL A 8 11.55 12.09 -31.17
N PRO A 9 11.65 13.37 -31.59
CA PRO A 9 12.28 14.41 -30.79
C PRO A 9 11.69 14.48 -29.37
N VAL A 10 12.55 14.69 -28.36
CA VAL A 10 12.13 14.71 -26.94
C VAL A 10 11.02 15.72 -26.68
N GLU A 11 11.08 16.90 -27.29
CA GLU A 11 10.03 17.93 -27.16
C GLU A 11 8.68 17.45 -27.72
N GLN A 12 8.69 16.76 -28.87
CA GLN A 12 7.48 16.21 -29.48
C GLN A 12 6.93 15.05 -28.64
N HIS A 13 7.80 14.23 -28.05
CA HIS A 13 7.40 13.21 -27.09
C HIS A 13 6.74 13.83 -25.85
N ASN A 14 7.39 14.80 -25.21
CA ASN A 14 6.86 15.47 -24.03
C ASN A 14 5.55 16.22 -24.32
N HIS A 15 5.41 16.80 -25.51
CA HIS A 15 4.15 17.41 -25.93
C HIS A 15 3.04 16.36 -26.07
N SER A 16 3.30 15.22 -26.71
CA SER A 16 2.34 14.11 -26.80
C SER A 16 1.94 13.57 -25.43
N GLN A 17 2.89 13.45 -24.49
CA GLN A 17 2.60 13.01 -23.13
C GLN A 17 1.75 14.05 -22.40
N MET A 18 2.09 15.34 -22.51
CA MET A 18 1.30 16.41 -21.92
C MET A 18 -0.14 16.40 -22.44
N GLU A 19 -0.36 16.25 -23.75
CA GLU A 19 -1.71 16.13 -24.33
C GLU A 19 -2.47 14.93 -23.74
N LYS A 20 -1.80 13.79 -23.56
CA LYS A 20 -2.40 12.62 -22.91
C LYS A 20 -2.78 12.91 -21.46
N LEU A 21 -1.90 13.52 -20.66
CA LEU A 21 -2.18 13.92 -19.29
C LEU A 21 -3.36 14.92 -19.22
N MET A 22 -3.36 15.92 -20.09
CA MET A 22 -4.43 16.90 -20.19
C MET A 22 -5.78 16.26 -20.55
N SER A 23 -5.77 15.20 -21.37
CA SER A 23 -6.99 14.45 -21.71
C SER A 23 -7.60 13.69 -20.53
N MET A 24 -6.81 13.42 -19.49
CA MET A 24 -7.27 12.77 -18.25
C MET A 24 -7.78 13.78 -17.22
N CYS A 25 -7.55 15.08 -17.44
CA CYS A 25 -7.99 16.15 -16.56
C CYS A 25 -9.39 16.63 -16.96
N LYS A 26 -10.26 16.86 -15.96
CA LYS A 26 -11.55 17.56 -16.20
C LYS A 26 -11.30 18.96 -16.77
N ILE A 27 -10.21 19.61 -16.34
CA ILE A 27 -9.79 20.91 -16.81
C ILE A 27 -8.70 20.73 -17.87
N SER A 28 -9.07 20.83 -19.14
CA SER A 28 -8.18 20.68 -20.30
C SER A 28 -7.29 21.90 -20.58
N ARG A 29 -6.96 22.69 -19.55
CA ARG A 29 -6.01 23.81 -19.65
C ARG A 29 -5.04 23.82 -18.47
N ILE A 30 -3.82 24.27 -18.72
CA ILE A 30 -2.86 24.55 -17.66
C ILE A 30 -3.31 25.80 -16.89
N ILE A 31 -3.44 25.68 -15.58
CA ILE A 31 -3.88 26.76 -14.69
C ILE A 31 -2.65 27.36 -13.99
N GLU A 32 -2.67 28.66 -13.69
CA GLU A 32 -1.63 29.24 -12.83
C GLU A 32 -1.75 28.67 -11.41
N PHE A 33 -0.67 28.09 -10.89
CA PHE A 33 -0.70 27.35 -9.62
C PHE A 33 -1.18 28.20 -8.43
N THR A 34 -0.64 29.42 -8.30
CA THR A 34 -1.04 30.38 -7.27
C THR A 34 -2.54 30.71 -7.35
N LYS A 35 -3.06 30.92 -8.55
CA LYS A 35 -4.48 31.23 -8.77
C LYS A 35 -5.38 30.05 -8.42
N TYR A 36 -4.98 28.83 -8.81
CA TYR A 36 -5.73 27.62 -8.47
C TYR A 36 -5.84 27.45 -6.95
N ILE A 37 -4.71 27.52 -6.23
CA ILE A 37 -4.69 27.40 -4.76
C ILE A 37 -5.53 28.48 -4.08
N TYR A 38 -5.44 29.76 -4.50
CA TYR A 38 -6.27 30.81 -3.92
C TYR A 38 -7.77 30.56 -4.12
N GLN A 39 -8.17 29.98 -5.25
CA GLN A 39 -9.57 29.68 -5.52
C GLN A 39 -10.08 28.57 -4.60
N ILE A 40 -9.36 27.45 -4.49
CA ILE A 40 -9.78 26.33 -3.65
C ILE A 40 -9.63 26.63 -2.15
N ALA A 41 -8.69 27.49 -1.73
CA ALA A 41 -8.53 27.92 -0.34
C ALA A 41 -9.76 28.69 0.22
N LEU A 42 -10.68 29.12 -0.65
CA LEU A 42 -11.95 29.72 -0.22
C LEU A 42 -12.92 28.69 0.38
N GLU A 43 -12.73 27.39 0.09
CA GLU A 43 -13.60 26.31 0.54
C GLU A 43 -13.22 25.75 1.92
N GLY A 44 -12.07 26.14 2.47
CA GLY A 44 -11.57 25.66 3.76
C GLY A 44 -10.06 25.86 3.93
N GLU A 45 -9.56 25.60 5.13
CA GLU A 45 -8.13 25.71 5.44
C GLU A 45 -7.36 24.44 5.05
N PHE A 46 -6.13 24.62 4.54
CA PHE A 46 -5.22 23.53 4.25
C PHE A 46 -4.42 23.14 5.50
N ARG A 47 -4.25 21.83 5.70
CA ARG A 47 -3.30 21.25 6.67
C ARG A 47 -2.44 20.21 5.97
N LYS A 48 -1.13 20.19 6.22
CA LYS A 48 -0.24 19.15 5.69
C LYS A 48 -0.40 17.89 6.54
N ILE A 49 -0.64 16.75 5.89
CA ILE A 49 -0.89 15.45 6.56
C ILE A 49 0.15 14.38 6.25
N ASN A 50 0.82 14.51 5.10
CA ASN A 50 1.88 13.58 4.73
C ASN A 50 2.95 14.23 3.86
N GLU A 51 4.13 13.64 3.91
CA GLU A 51 5.25 13.95 3.03
C GLU A 51 5.67 12.64 2.36
N ALA A 52 5.66 12.64 1.04
CA ALA A 52 6.24 11.58 0.24
C ALA A 52 7.41 12.17 -0.56
N SER A 53 8.36 11.34 -0.99
CA SER A 53 9.62 11.79 -1.60
C SER A 53 9.45 12.78 -2.76
N TYR A 54 8.34 12.68 -3.51
CA TYR A 54 8.06 13.48 -4.69
C TYR A 54 6.71 14.20 -4.66
N SER A 55 6.01 14.17 -3.52
CA SER A 55 4.70 14.81 -3.44
C SER A 55 4.38 15.32 -2.05
N GLU A 56 3.62 16.39 -2.00
CA GLU A 56 3.08 16.93 -0.77
C GLU A 56 1.59 16.63 -0.68
N VAL A 57 1.16 16.14 0.47
CA VAL A 57 -0.24 15.77 0.70
C VAL A 57 -0.86 16.70 1.73
N TYR A 58 -1.91 17.38 1.30
CA TYR A 58 -2.69 18.28 2.13
C TYR A 58 -4.10 17.76 2.30
N ILE A 59 -4.70 18.05 3.44
CA ILE A 59 -6.12 17.92 3.70
C ILE A 59 -6.75 19.31 3.77
N GLN A 60 -7.97 19.42 3.26
CA GLN A 60 -8.83 20.58 3.45
C GLN A 60 -10.16 20.08 4.00
N GLU A 61 -10.62 20.66 5.10
CA GLU A 61 -11.90 20.31 5.70
C GLU A 61 -12.88 21.46 5.50
N HIS A 62 -14.07 21.13 5.00
CA HIS A 62 -15.11 22.11 4.79
C HIS A 62 -15.70 22.53 6.15
N PRO A 63 -15.68 23.82 6.50
CA PRO A 63 -15.94 24.28 7.87
C PRO A 63 -17.37 24.01 8.36
N GLU A 64 -18.34 23.90 7.46
CA GLU A 64 -19.74 23.70 7.84
C GLU A 64 -20.17 22.23 7.80
N THR A 65 -19.58 21.42 6.92
CA THR A 65 -20.02 20.02 6.70
C THR A 65 -19.08 19.01 7.36
N GLY A 66 -17.85 19.40 7.69
CA GLY A 66 -16.80 18.49 8.15
C GLY A 66 -16.28 17.55 7.04
N GLU A 67 -16.75 17.72 5.80
CA GLU A 67 -16.26 16.92 4.68
C GLU A 67 -14.81 17.30 4.38
N SER A 68 -13.96 16.29 4.27
CA SER A 68 -12.53 16.49 3.98
C SER A 68 -12.20 16.13 2.54
N LYS A 69 -11.36 16.94 1.89
CA LYS A 69 -10.73 16.69 0.59
C LYS A 69 -9.22 16.53 0.77
N ILE A 70 -8.63 15.63 -0.03
CA ILE A 70 -7.18 15.39 -0.03
C ILE A 70 -6.58 15.91 -1.34
N TYR A 71 -5.47 16.61 -1.22
CA TYR A 71 -4.71 17.18 -2.33
C TYR A 71 -3.32 16.59 -2.34
N LYS A 72 -3.04 15.72 -3.31
CA LYS A 72 -1.69 15.24 -3.63
C LYS A 72 -1.10 16.15 -4.71
N ILE A 73 -0.07 16.91 -4.35
CA ILE A 73 0.61 17.85 -5.25
C ILE A 73 1.94 17.22 -5.68
N ILE A 74 2.07 16.95 -6.98
CA ILE A 74 3.25 16.27 -7.55
C ILE A 74 3.95 17.24 -8.53
N PRO A 75 5.17 17.72 -8.23
CA PRO A 75 5.98 18.43 -9.20
C PRO A 75 6.44 17.49 -10.32
N PHE A 76 6.28 17.88 -11.58
CA PHE A 76 6.60 17.02 -12.72
C PHE A 76 7.09 17.80 -13.95
N GLY A 77 7.82 17.10 -14.82
CA GLY A 77 8.19 17.58 -16.16
C GLY A 77 9.45 18.45 -16.24
N ASN A 78 10.23 18.56 -15.16
CA ASN A 78 11.52 19.25 -15.16
C ASN A 78 12.65 18.36 -14.61
N GLU A 79 13.44 17.81 -15.52
CA GLU A 79 14.58 16.93 -15.23
C GLU A 79 15.69 17.64 -14.45
N GLU A 80 15.96 18.93 -14.71
CA GLU A 80 16.99 19.70 -13.99
C GLU A 80 16.68 19.87 -12.50
N LEU A 81 15.40 19.74 -12.13
CA LEU A 81 14.91 19.81 -10.76
C LEU A 81 14.60 18.42 -10.18
N ASN A 82 15.01 17.34 -10.85
CA ASN A 82 14.67 15.96 -10.49
C ASN A 82 13.17 15.74 -10.26
N GLN A 83 12.33 16.39 -11.07
CA GLN A 83 10.88 16.20 -10.97
C GLN A 83 10.45 14.93 -11.69
N ALA A 84 9.32 14.37 -11.25
CA ALA A 84 8.75 13.18 -11.87
C ALA A 84 8.51 13.42 -13.38
N PRO A 85 8.82 12.44 -14.25
CA PRO A 85 8.47 12.55 -15.67
C PRO A 85 6.95 12.53 -15.86
N ILE A 86 6.46 13.16 -16.93
CA ILE A 86 5.02 13.24 -17.24
C ILE A 86 4.39 11.83 -17.34
N GLN A 87 5.17 10.87 -17.85
CA GLN A 87 4.75 9.48 -18.03
C GLN A 87 4.39 8.79 -16.71
N ASP A 88 5.12 9.05 -15.62
CA ASP A 88 4.84 8.45 -14.30
C ASP A 88 3.50 8.95 -13.76
N ILE A 89 3.22 10.24 -13.95
CA ILE A 89 1.92 10.85 -13.58
C ILE A 89 0.78 10.20 -14.37
N ILE A 90 0.97 10.01 -15.68
CA ILE A 90 -0.02 9.35 -16.54
C ILE A 90 -0.24 7.91 -16.09
N GLN A 91 0.82 7.16 -15.73
CA GLN A 91 0.72 5.77 -15.30
C GLN A 91 -0.04 5.65 -13.97
N GLU A 92 0.36 6.42 -12.96
CA GLU A 92 -0.31 6.43 -11.66
C GLU A 92 -1.80 6.78 -11.82
N LEU A 93 -2.11 7.84 -12.57
CA LEU A 93 -3.51 8.24 -12.82
C LEU A 93 -4.28 7.21 -13.65
N SER A 94 -3.62 6.53 -14.60
CA SER A 94 -4.29 5.52 -15.44
C SER A 94 -4.69 4.31 -14.62
N ILE A 95 -3.79 3.83 -13.74
CA ILE A 95 -4.10 2.74 -12.81
C ILE A 95 -5.14 3.19 -11.79
N THR A 96 -5.00 4.41 -11.23
CA THR A 96 -5.98 4.96 -10.29
C THR A 96 -7.39 4.99 -10.88
N ASN A 97 -7.54 5.53 -12.09
CA ASN A 97 -8.82 5.58 -12.79
C ASN A 97 -9.38 4.18 -13.12
N LEU A 98 -8.50 3.19 -13.29
CA LEU A 98 -8.91 1.81 -13.55
C LEU A 98 -9.50 1.15 -12.29
N VAL A 99 -8.92 1.41 -11.11
CA VAL A 99 -9.29 0.74 -9.86
C VAL A 99 -10.24 1.54 -8.96
N MET A 100 -10.42 2.85 -9.18
CA MET A 100 -11.23 3.70 -8.29
C MET A 100 -12.71 3.27 -8.20
N ASP A 101 -13.26 2.65 -9.24
CA ASP A 101 -14.64 2.12 -9.19
C ASP A 101 -14.76 0.83 -8.35
N LEU A 102 -13.62 0.23 -7.96
CA LEU A 102 -13.58 -0.96 -7.10
C LEU A 102 -13.66 -0.57 -5.63
N LYS A 103 -14.28 -1.43 -4.82
CA LYS A 103 -14.35 -1.20 -3.38
C LYS A 103 -12.98 -1.40 -2.72
N GLY A 104 -12.61 -0.48 -1.84
CA GLY A 104 -11.36 -0.51 -1.11
C GLY A 104 -10.21 0.22 -1.82
N TYR A 105 -10.50 1.04 -2.83
CA TYR A 105 -9.52 1.91 -3.50
C TYR A 105 -9.93 3.37 -3.33
N ALA A 106 -8.94 4.28 -3.32
CA ALA A 106 -9.20 5.69 -3.20
C ALA A 106 -9.79 6.30 -4.49
N ASP A 107 -10.77 7.17 -4.30
CA ASP A 107 -11.37 7.94 -5.38
C ASP A 107 -10.50 9.14 -5.76
N VAL A 108 -10.49 9.48 -7.05
CA VAL A 108 -9.95 10.75 -7.56
C VAL A 108 -11.10 11.68 -7.93
N LEU A 109 -11.29 12.73 -7.15
CA LEU A 109 -12.37 13.70 -7.36
C LEU A 109 -12.10 14.60 -8.58
N GLU A 110 -10.86 15.08 -8.70
CA GLU A 110 -10.43 16.00 -9.75
C GLU A 110 -8.92 15.86 -9.97
N VAL A 111 -8.51 16.00 -11.23
CA VAL A 111 -7.11 16.19 -11.62
C VAL A 111 -6.99 17.53 -12.35
N ALA A 112 -6.02 18.34 -11.93
CA ALA A 112 -5.71 19.62 -12.54
C ALA A 112 -4.20 19.75 -12.79
N VAL A 113 -3.83 20.21 -13.99
CA VAL A 113 -2.44 20.57 -14.29
C VAL A 113 -2.23 22.05 -14.02
N VAL A 114 -1.27 22.33 -13.14
CA VAL A 114 -0.93 23.69 -12.71
C VAL A 114 0.51 24.04 -13.10
N LYS A 115 0.77 25.33 -13.33
CA LYS A 115 2.10 25.86 -13.62
C LYS A 115 2.36 27.12 -12.81
N GLY A 116 3.50 27.17 -12.14
CA GLY A 116 3.93 28.32 -11.36
C GLY A 116 4.89 27.95 -10.24
N LYS A 117 5.36 28.96 -9.51
CA LYS A 117 6.10 28.75 -8.27
C LYS A 117 5.18 28.16 -7.20
N TYR A 118 5.76 27.44 -6.26
CA TYR A 118 5.03 26.91 -5.11
C TYR A 118 4.35 28.05 -4.32
N PRO A 119 3.03 28.02 -4.09
CA PRO A 119 2.32 29.13 -3.45
C PRO A 119 2.78 29.37 -2.02
N LYS A 120 3.06 30.63 -1.68
CA LYS A 120 3.50 31.03 -0.33
C LYS A 120 2.53 30.63 0.77
N HIS A 121 1.24 30.54 0.46
CA HIS A 121 0.21 30.07 1.39
C HIS A 121 0.48 28.62 1.83
N LEU A 122 0.69 27.71 0.85
CA LEU A 122 1.03 26.32 1.15
C LEU A 122 2.40 26.18 1.81
N MET A 123 3.39 27.00 1.44
CA MET A 123 4.70 26.98 2.13
C MET A 123 4.59 27.26 3.63
N LYS A 124 3.69 28.17 4.05
CA LYS A 124 3.46 28.45 5.48
C LYS A 124 2.87 27.26 6.21
N VAL A 125 1.89 26.59 5.58
CA VAL A 125 1.23 25.40 6.11
C VAL A 125 2.16 24.19 6.11
N CYS A 126 3.01 24.05 5.08
CA CYS A 126 3.97 22.94 4.96
C CYS A 126 4.96 22.89 6.14
N ASN A 127 5.27 24.05 6.73
CA ASN A 127 6.10 24.16 7.93
C ASN A 127 5.39 23.74 9.23
N GLN A 128 4.08 23.46 9.18
CA GLN A 128 3.24 23.08 10.31
C GLN A 128 2.63 21.71 10.00
N PHE A 129 3.38 20.65 10.30
CA PHE A 129 2.88 19.28 10.13
C PHE A 129 1.77 19.00 11.16
N CYS A 130 0.59 18.63 10.68
CA CYS A 130 -0.55 18.31 11.54
C CYS A 130 -0.71 16.79 11.58
N HIS A 131 -0.68 16.22 12.79
CA HIS A 131 -0.90 14.78 12.99
C HIS A 131 -2.39 14.40 12.98
N GLU A 132 -3.29 15.38 12.97
CA GLU A 132 -4.73 15.14 13.01
C GLU A 132 -5.27 14.87 11.60
N THR A 133 -5.85 13.70 11.38
CA THR A 133 -6.50 13.34 10.12
C THR A 133 -7.96 13.80 10.13
N GLY A 134 -8.43 14.35 9.01
CA GLY A 134 -9.84 14.72 8.86
C GLY A 134 -10.73 13.50 8.74
N LYS A 135 -12.01 13.69 9.06
CA LYS A 135 -13.03 12.63 9.25
C LYS A 135 -13.11 11.60 8.11
N ASN A 136 -12.89 12.03 6.86
CA ASN A 136 -13.06 11.17 5.67
C ASN A 136 -11.75 10.64 5.09
N ALA A 137 -10.59 11.12 5.56
CA ALA A 137 -9.29 10.78 4.98
C ALA A 137 -8.76 9.42 5.45
N GLY A 138 -9.21 8.98 6.63
CA GLY A 138 -8.60 7.87 7.35
C GLY A 138 -7.19 8.20 7.85
N VAL A 139 -6.60 7.24 8.54
CA VAL A 139 -5.20 7.25 8.97
C VAL A 139 -4.49 6.11 8.27
N ASP A 140 -3.25 6.31 7.84
CA ASP A 140 -2.45 5.19 7.34
C ASP A 140 -2.25 4.13 8.43
N LEU A 141 -2.15 2.87 8.02
CA LEU A 141 -1.97 1.74 8.92
C LEU A 141 -0.60 1.73 9.56
N GLU A 142 0.34 2.62 9.28
CA GLU A 142 1.52 2.75 10.14
C GLU A 142 1.13 3.47 11.44
N ARG A 143 0.41 4.58 11.34
CA ARG A 143 0.01 5.43 12.46
C ARG A 143 -1.28 5.02 13.17
N TYR A 144 -2.18 4.31 12.50
CA TYR A 144 -3.48 3.93 13.08
C TYR A 144 -3.31 3.04 14.32
N GLU A 145 -3.91 3.40 15.45
CA GLU A 145 -3.86 2.61 16.68
C GLU A 145 -4.93 1.51 16.65
N LEU A 146 -4.50 0.23 16.60
CA LEU A 146 -5.44 -0.89 16.60
C LEU A 146 -5.85 -1.26 18.02
N GLY A 147 -7.16 -1.38 18.23
CA GLY A 147 -7.73 -1.76 19.52
C GLY A 147 -7.89 -3.27 19.74
N SER A 148 -7.94 -4.07 18.66
CA SER A 148 -8.32 -5.48 18.75
C SER A 148 -7.72 -6.36 17.65
N TRP A 149 -7.63 -7.68 17.92
CA TRP A 149 -7.24 -8.69 16.95
C TRP A 149 -8.30 -8.90 15.87
N THR A 150 -9.58 -8.77 16.22
CA THR A 150 -10.67 -8.84 15.23
C THR A 150 -10.60 -7.68 14.23
N ASP A 151 -10.21 -6.48 14.65
CA ASP A 151 -9.93 -5.36 13.74
C ASP A 151 -8.73 -5.64 12.84
N ALA A 152 -7.65 -6.19 13.39
CA ALA A 152 -6.47 -6.58 12.61
C ALA A 152 -6.82 -7.65 11.56
N GLU A 153 -7.61 -8.67 11.94
CA GLU A 153 -8.13 -9.69 11.02
C GLU A 153 -9.03 -9.06 9.94
N SER A 154 -9.90 -8.13 10.32
CA SER A 154 -10.77 -7.39 9.39
C SER A 154 -9.95 -6.61 8.35
N ILE A 155 -8.94 -5.85 8.78
CA ILE A 155 -8.06 -5.09 7.88
C ILE A 155 -7.34 -6.00 6.90
N PHE A 156 -6.81 -7.13 7.39
CA PHE A 156 -6.16 -8.12 6.53
C PHE A 156 -7.12 -8.62 5.45
N TRP A 157 -8.30 -9.10 5.83
CA TRP A 157 -9.24 -9.68 4.87
C TRP A 157 -9.88 -8.67 3.92
N GLN A 158 -10.13 -7.43 4.38
CA GLN A 158 -10.56 -6.35 3.49
C GLN A 158 -9.49 -6.04 2.43
N THR A 159 -8.22 -6.03 2.82
CA THR A 159 -7.09 -5.86 1.89
C THR A 159 -7.01 -7.02 0.89
N VAL A 160 -7.13 -8.27 1.35
CA VAL A 160 -7.18 -9.45 0.46
C VAL A 160 -8.32 -9.34 -0.54
N ALA A 161 -9.52 -8.96 -0.09
CA ALA A 161 -10.69 -8.83 -0.96
C ALA A 161 -10.51 -7.71 -2.01
N ALA A 162 -9.97 -6.56 -1.63
CA ALA A 162 -9.67 -5.46 -2.56
C ALA A 162 -8.66 -5.90 -3.64
N LEU A 163 -7.58 -6.57 -3.25
CA LEU A 163 -6.58 -7.08 -4.20
C LEU A 163 -7.16 -8.18 -5.09
N ALA A 164 -7.95 -9.11 -4.54
CA ALA A 164 -8.53 -10.22 -5.28
C ALA A 164 -9.47 -9.75 -6.41
N GLU A 165 -10.29 -8.72 -6.17
CA GLU A 165 -11.15 -8.13 -7.21
C GLU A 165 -10.33 -7.43 -8.30
N ALA A 166 -9.31 -6.64 -7.92
CA ALA A 166 -8.48 -5.94 -8.90
C ALA A 166 -7.60 -6.91 -9.72
N GLU A 167 -7.12 -7.98 -9.10
CA GLU A 167 -6.47 -9.10 -9.81
C GLU A 167 -7.40 -9.70 -10.87
N GLU A 168 -8.68 -9.90 -10.52
CA GLU A 168 -9.69 -10.47 -11.41
C GLU A 168 -9.97 -9.58 -12.61
N ARG A 169 -10.21 -8.29 -12.35
CA ARG A 169 -10.66 -7.36 -13.38
C ARG A 169 -9.52 -6.84 -14.25
N TYR A 170 -8.35 -6.62 -13.67
CA TYR A 170 -7.28 -5.85 -14.29
C TYR A 170 -5.90 -6.48 -14.18
N GLN A 171 -5.79 -7.75 -13.75
CA GLN A 171 -4.49 -8.38 -13.49
C GLN A 171 -3.58 -7.47 -12.64
N PHE A 172 -4.18 -6.86 -11.62
CA PHE A 172 -3.55 -5.82 -10.81
C PHE A 172 -2.48 -6.39 -9.89
N GLU A 173 -1.35 -5.68 -9.80
CA GLU A 173 -0.32 -5.85 -8.78
C GLU A 173 -0.04 -4.48 -8.17
N HIS A 174 -0.11 -4.37 -6.84
CA HIS A 174 0.17 -3.09 -6.18
C HIS A 174 1.66 -2.76 -6.15
N ARG A 175 2.51 -3.78 -5.96
CA ARG A 175 3.98 -3.70 -5.92
C ARG A 175 4.62 -2.80 -4.86
N ASP A 176 3.83 -2.03 -4.10
CA ASP A 176 4.32 -1.22 -2.98
C ASP A 176 3.30 -1.09 -1.84
N LEU A 177 2.62 -2.18 -1.50
CA LEU A 177 1.57 -2.18 -0.48
C LEU A 177 2.15 -2.28 0.94
N HIS A 178 2.98 -1.31 1.32
CA HIS A 178 3.39 -1.16 2.70
C HIS A 178 2.24 -0.59 3.54
N TRP A 179 2.34 -0.69 4.86
CA TRP A 179 1.28 -0.23 5.78
C TRP A 179 0.97 1.27 5.71
N GLY A 180 1.91 2.10 5.23
CA GLY A 180 1.66 3.51 4.90
C GLY A 180 0.70 3.73 3.71
N ASN A 181 0.47 2.71 2.89
CA ASN A 181 -0.40 2.73 1.70
C ASN A 181 -1.75 2.02 1.94
N ILE A 182 -2.04 1.70 3.20
CA ILE A 182 -3.30 1.10 3.64
C ILE A 182 -3.96 2.10 4.59
N MET A 183 -5.00 2.79 4.14
CA MET A 183 -5.75 3.74 4.96
C MET A 183 -6.86 3.02 5.72
N VAL A 184 -7.05 3.41 6.98
CA VAL A 184 -8.09 2.90 7.87
C VAL A 184 -8.99 4.06 8.30
N THR A 185 -10.29 3.90 8.12
CA THR A 185 -11.32 4.88 8.53
C THR A 185 -12.36 4.23 9.41
N ASP A 186 -12.73 4.89 10.50
CA ASP A 186 -13.90 4.51 11.31
C ASP A 186 -15.19 4.80 10.54
N GLN A 187 -16.04 3.80 10.35
CA GLN A 187 -17.31 3.90 9.62
C GLN A 187 -18.53 3.71 10.52
N MET A 188 -18.38 3.90 11.84
CA MET A 188 -19.46 3.73 12.83
C MET A 188 -20.68 4.61 12.52
N GLU A 189 -20.45 5.83 12.00
CA GLU A 189 -21.53 6.74 11.62
C GLU A 189 -22.31 6.27 10.37
N GLU A 190 -21.64 5.71 9.37
CA GLU A 190 -22.30 5.14 8.17
C GLU A 190 -23.15 3.91 8.54
N ILE A 191 -22.66 3.10 9.48
CA ILE A 191 -23.40 1.95 10.02
C ILE A 191 -24.67 2.43 10.75
N ASN A 192 -24.53 3.40 11.65
CA ASN A 192 -25.63 3.93 12.46
C ASN A 192 -26.70 4.65 11.61
N SER A 193 -26.32 5.20 10.46
CA SER A 193 -27.24 5.87 9.54
C SER A 193 -28.08 4.90 8.70
N GLY A 194 -27.80 3.59 8.75
CA GLY A 194 -28.50 2.55 7.97
C GLY A 194 -28.10 2.49 6.48
N ASP A 195 -27.29 3.44 6.02
CA ASP A 195 -26.80 3.56 4.65
C ASP A 195 -25.97 2.35 4.21
N LEU A 196 -25.15 1.80 5.12
CA LEU A 196 -24.35 0.61 4.82
C LEU A 196 -25.24 -0.60 4.55
N LEU A 197 -26.27 -0.82 5.37
CA LEU A 197 -27.18 -1.96 5.22
C LEU A 197 -27.98 -1.87 3.90
N HIS A 198 -28.41 -0.67 3.51
CA HIS A 198 -29.10 -0.40 2.24
C HIS A 198 -28.20 -0.59 1.01
N LYS A 199 -26.94 -0.12 1.08
CA LYS A 199 -25.92 -0.36 0.04
C LYS A 199 -25.62 -1.85 -0.12
N LEU A 200 -25.55 -2.63 0.96
CA LEU A 200 -25.28 -4.07 0.91
C LEU A 200 -26.46 -4.91 0.39
N THR A 201 -27.70 -4.54 0.71
CA THR A 201 -28.91 -5.27 0.26
C THR A 201 -29.30 -5.02 -1.18
N THR A 202 -28.99 -3.84 -1.74
CA THR A 202 -29.34 -3.50 -3.13
C THR A 202 -28.53 -4.34 -4.15
N VAL A 203 -27.32 -4.79 -3.78
CA VAL A 203 -26.46 -5.60 -4.66
C VAL A 203 -26.86 -7.09 -4.70
N ALA A 204 -27.69 -7.56 -3.77
CA ALA A 204 -28.13 -8.96 -3.68
C ALA A 204 -29.08 -9.41 -4.81
N SER A 205 -29.33 -8.54 -5.81
CA SER A 205 -30.21 -8.81 -6.97
C SER A 205 -29.44 -9.25 -8.23
N SER A 206 -28.12 -9.45 -8.15
CA SER A 206 -27.23 -9.92 -9.23
C SER A 206 -26.46 -11.16 -8.78
N GLU A 207 -25.98 -12.00 -9.71
CA GLU A 207 -25.02 -13.08 -9.40
C GLU A 207 -23.71 -12.45 -8.89
N LEU A 208 -23.60 -12.26 -7.57
CA LEU A 208 -22.42 -11.71 -6.92
C LEU A 208 -21.23 -12.66 -7.08
N SER A 209 -20.05 -12.10 -7.33
CA SER A 209 -18.81 -12.88 -7.26
C SER A 209 -18.56 -13.35 -5.82
N LEU A 210 -17.76 -14.41 -5.64
CA LEU A 210 -17.32 -14.85 -4.31
C LEU A 210 -16.66 -13.70 -3.54
N VAL A 211 -15.88 -12.85 -4.23
CA VAL A 211 -15.20 -11.71 -3.61
C VAL A 211 -16.20 -10.69 -3.08
N ASP A 212 -17.27 -10.41 -3.84
CA ASP A 212 -18.31 -9.46 -3.42
C ASP A 212 -19.10 -9.96 -2.21
N GLU A 213 -19.44 -11.25 -2.18
CA GLU A 213 -20.11 -11.88 -1.03
C GLU A 213 -19.24 -11.76 0.23
N MET A 214 -17.96 -12.15 0.14
CA MET A 214 -17.05 -12.09 1.29
C MET A 214 -16.80 -10.65 1.74
N ARG A 215 -16.70 -9.69 0.82
CA ARG A 215 -16.55 -8.28 1.16
C ARG A 215 -17.77 -7.75 1.91
N SER A 216 -18.97 -8.06 1.43
CA SER A 216 -20.22 -7.67 2.09
C SER A 216 -20.24 -8.15 3.54
N VAL A 217 -19.80 -9.39 3.77
CA VAL A 217 -19.69 -9.98 5.10
C VAL A 217 -18.69 -9.22 5.97
N LEU A 218 -17.49 -8.94 5.46
CA LEU A 218 -16.45 -8.20 6.20
C LEU A 218 -16.95 -6.81 6.61
N LEU A 219 -17.54 -6.06 5.67
CA LEU A 219 -18.04 -4.72 5.93
C LEU A 219 -19.24 -4.73 6.90
N SER A 220 -20.10 -5.75 6.84
CA SER A 220 -21.26 -5.85 7.76
C SER A 220 -20.87 -6.07 9.23
N ARG A 221 -19.64 -6.53 9.50
CA ARG A 221 -19.15 -6.86 10.85
C ARG A 221 -18.02 -5.94 11.33
N SER A 222 -17.50 -5.10 10.45
CA SER A 222 -16.35 -4.25 10.72
C SER A 222 -16.78 -2.81 10.93
N THR A 223 -16.35 -2.21 12.04
CA THR A 223 -16.46 -0.76 12.25
C THR A 223 -15.39 0.02 11.48
N LEU A 224 -14.47 -0.68 10.82
CA LEU A 224 -13.35 -0.13 10.06
C LEU A 224 -13.52 -0.37 8.56
N LYS A 225 -13.14 0.63 7.79
CA LYS A 225 -13.04 0.58 6.32
C LYS A 225 -11.58 0.68 5.89
N VAL A 226 -11.15 -0.23 5.03
CA VAL A 226 -9.83 -0.19 4.39
C VAL A 226 -9.90 0.49 3.02
N THR A 227 -8.93 1.38 2.74
CA THR A 227 -8.75 1.99 1.43
C THR A 227 -7.27 1.93 1.02
N LEU A 228 -6.99 1.33 -0.15
CA LEU A 228 -5.65 1.24 -0.72
C LEU A 228 -5.33 2.51 -1.51
N ILE A 229 -4.10 2.98 -1.38
CA ILE A 229 -3.60 4.21 -2.02
C ILE A 229 -2.22 3.98 -2.64
N ASP A 230 -1.75 4.97 -3.39
CA ASP A 230 -0.41 5.04 -3.96
C ASP A 230 -0.11 3.91 -4.95
N PHE A 231 -0.47 4.15 -6.21
CA PHE A 231 -0.28 3.20 -7.30
C PHE A 231 0.94 3.54 -8.17
N THR A 232 1.88 4.33 -7.65
CA THR A 232 3.05 4.80 -8.41
C THR A 232 3.93 3.64 -8.91
N LEU A 233 4.01 2.52 -8.19
CA LEU A 233 4.79 1.34 -8.61
C LEU A 233 3.95 0.19 -9.18
N SER A 234 2.63 0.38 -9.27
CA SER A 234 1.69 -0.67 -9.61
C SER A 234 1.81 -1.15 -11.07
N ARG A 235 1.15 -2.29 -11.33
CA ARG A 235 0.96 -2.84 -12.66
C ARG A 235 -0.50 -3.24 -12.85
N ALA A 236 -1.06 -2.96 -14.00
CA ALA A 236 -2.40 -3.41 -14.39
C ALA A 236 -2.51 -3.59 -15.91
N SER A 237 -3.48 -4.40 -16.33
CA SER A 237 -3.92 -4.52 -17.71
C SER A 237 -5.17 -3.66 -17.89
N ASP A 238 -5.18 -2.80 -18.90
CA ASP A 238 -6.37 -2.06 -19.28
C ASP A 238 -7.38 -2.96 -20.02
N PRO A 239 -8.67 -2.55 -20.12
CA PRO A 239 -9.69 -3.33 -20.82
C PRO A 239 -9.46 -3.49 -22.33
N GLU A 240 -8.58 -2.68 -22.92
CA GLU A 240 -8.20 -2.74 -24.34
C GLU A 240 -7.02 -3.70 -24.59
N GLY A 241 -6.48 -4.32 -23.53
CA GLY A 241 -5.37 -5.28 -23.58
C GLY A 241 -3.99 -4.65 -23.49
N GLY A 242 -3.89 -3.34 -23.22
CA GLY A 242 -2.63 -2.68 -22.89
C GLY A 242 -2.18 -3.00 -21.47
N VAL A 243 -0.87 -2.93 -21.23
CA VAL A 243 -0.28 -3.13 -19.89
C VAL A 243 0.33 -1.82 -19.43
N ILE A 244 -0.16 -1.32 -18.30
CA ILE A 244 0.33 -0.14 -17.60
C ILE A 244 1.19 -0.62 -16.44
N HIS A 245 2.46 -0.22 -16.37
CA HIS A 245 3.31 -0.58 -15.25
C HIS A 245 4.50 0.35 -15.08
N THR A 246 4.99 0.41 -13.85
CA THR A 246 6.26 1.05 -13.51
C THR A 246 7.39 0.03 -13.56
N ARG A 247 8.58 0.45 -14.01
CA ARG A 247 9.79 -0.38 -13.96
C ARG A 247 10.46 -0.20 -12.61
N MET A 248 10.83 -1.30 -11.97
CA MET A 248 11.54 -1.27 -10.68
C MET A 248 12.99 -1.75 -10.87
N ASP A 249 13.67 -1.20 -11.88
CA ASP A 249 15.07 -1.50 -12.20
C ASP A 249 16.07 -0.63 -11.41
N HIS A 250 15.62 0.51 -10.89
CA HIS A 250 16.51 1.44 -10.20
C HIS A 250 17.16 0.81 -8.94
N PRO A 251 18.50 0.81 -8.81
CA PRO A 251 19.21 0.17 -7.69
C PRO A 251 18.82 0.70 -6.31
N GLU A 252 18.32 1.94 -6.21
CA GLU A 252 17.90 2.53 -4.93
C GLU A 252 16.73 1.78 -4.28
N PHE A 253 15.84 1.16 -5.07
CA PHE A 253 14.79 0.28 -4.51
C PHE A 253 15.37 -0.88 -3.71
N TYR A 254 16.62 -1.26 -4.01
CA TYR A 254 17.30 -2.41 -3.43
C TYR A 254 18.45 -2.02 -2.49
N ARG A 255 18.58 -0.73 -2.17
CA ARG A 255 19.65 -0.22 -1.30
C ARG A 255 19.15 -0.11 0.15
N GLY A 256 19.89 -0.69 1.08
CA GLY A 256 19.59 -0.65 2.51
C GLY A 256 19.75 -2.02 3.18
N LYS A 257 19.57 -2.08 4.50
CA LYS A 257 19.49 -3.33 5.30
C LYS A 257 18.58 -3.12 6.49
N GLY A 258 17.83 -4.16 6.88
CA GLY A 258 17.04 -4.17 8.12
C GLY A 258 15.58 -3.71 7.99
N ASP A 259 15.10 -3.40 6.78
CA ASP A 259 13.70 -3.12 6.51
C ASP A 259 13.05 -4.31 5.79
N TYR A 260 11.96 -4.84 6.33
CA TYR A 260 11.23 -5.94 5.71
C TYR A 260 10.61 -5.57 4.35
N ARG A 261 10.35 -4.27 4.11
CA ARG A 261 9.94 -3.75 2.80
C ARG A 261 10.96 -4.10 1.71
N LEU A 262 12.25 -3.95 2.02
CA LEU A 262 13.35 -4.28 1.10
C LEU A 262 13.40 -5.77 0.78
N ASP A 263 13.13 -6.64 1.75
CA ASP A 263 13.06 -8.08 1.52
C ASP A 263 11.91 -8.44 0.56
N VAL A 264 10.78 -7.75 0.66
CA VAL A 264 9.64 -7.91 -0.27
C VAL A 264 10.05 -7.51 -1.68
N TYR A 265 10.68 -6.34 -1.88
CA TYR A 265 11.18 -5.94 -3.20
C TYR A 265 12.12 -6.98 -3.82
N ASN A 266 13.09 -7.47 -3.05
CA ASN A 266 14.02 -8.50 -3.50
C ASN A 266 13.29 -9.81 -3.88
N THR A 267 12.28 -10.19 -3.11
CA THR A 267 11.49 -11.40 -3.37
C THR A 267 10.63 -11.26 -4.63
N MET A 268 10.02 -10.09 -4.85
CA MET A 268 9.26 -9.79 -6.07
C MET A 268 10.15 -9.87 -7.31
N ARG A 269 11.30 -9.19 -7.28
CA ARG A 269 12.29 -9.23 -8.37
C ARG A 269 12.71 -10.67 -8.69
N SER A 270 12.95 -11.48 -7.66
CA SER A 270 13.33 -12.88 -7.81
C SER A 270 12.21 -13.73 -8.43
N ALA A 271 10.95 -13.50 -8.05
CA ALA A 271 9.81 -14.25 -8.59
C ALA A 271 9.54 -13.92 -10.06
N ILE A 272 9.61 -12.64 -10.44
CA ILE A 272 9.44 -12.21 -11.83
C ILE A 272 10.56 -12.79 -12.72
N LEU A 273 11.81 -12.77 -12.25
CA LEU A 273 12.93 -13.41 -12.96
C LEU A 273 12.71 -14.91 -13.18
N GLN A 274 12.25 -15.62 -12.15
CA GLN A 274 11.96 -17.05 -12.25
C GLN A 274 10.83 -17.31 -13.25
N GLN A 275 9.75 -16.52 -13.20
CA GLN A 275 8.64 -16.64 -14.15
C GLN A 275 9.09 -16.39 -15.59
N ASN A 276 9.92 -15.37 -15.83
CA ASN A 276 10.44 -15.06 -17.16
C ASN A 276 11.31 -16.20 -17.71
N SER A 277 12.16 -16.80 -16.87
CA SER A 277 13.03 -17.92 -17.29
C SER A 277 12.24 -19.18 -17.72
N VAL A 278 11.10 -19.45 -17.09
CA VAL A 278 10.21 -20.57 -17.45
C VAL A 278 9.51 -20.28 -18.78
N SER A 279 9.00 -19.06 -18.97
CA SER A 279 8.31 -18.64 -20.20
C SER A 279 9.22 -18.67 -21.44
N SER A 280 10.48 -18.25 -21.31
CA SER A 280 11.47 -18.29 -22.40
C SER A 280 11.85 -19.72 -22.83
N SER A 281 11.70 -20.72 -21.95
CA SER A 281 11.95 -22.12 -22.29
C SER A 281 10.77 -22.82 -22.98
N ALA A 282 9.57 -22.25 -22.91
CA ALA A 282 8.33 -22.84 -23.42
C ALA A 282 7.81 -22.19 -24.72
N SER A 283 8.38 -21.06 -25.17
CA SER A 283 7.83 -20.26 -26.28
C SER A 283 8.88 -19.85 -27.30
N TYR A 284 9.15 -20.72 -28.28
CA TYR A 284 9.68 -20.33 -29.58
C TYR A 284 8.49 -20.06 -30.51
N ASN A 285 7.72 -18.99 -30.27
CA ASN A 285 6.78 -18.40 -31.24
C ASN A 285 6.29 -17.02 -30.75
N HIS A 286 6.41 -16.03 -31.64
CA HIS A 286 6.09 -14.62 -31.42
C HIS A 286 4.62 -14.34 -31.03
N ASN A 287 4.42 -13.33 -30.17
CA ASN A 287 3.50 -12.22 -30.42
C ASN A 287 3.90 -11.00 -29.58
N THR A 288 4.08 -9.85 -30.25
CA THR A 288 4.40 -8.55 -29.65
C THR A 288 3.13 -7.90 -29.09
N SER A 289 2.93 -7.99 -27.78
CA SER A 289 1.95 -7.16 -27.07
C SER A 289 2.43 -5.71 -27.02
N ARG A 290 1.50 -4.74 -27.13
CA ARG A 290 1.79 -3.31 -26.92
C ARG A 290 2.08 -3.07 -25.44
N SER A 291 3.34 -3.18 -25.03
CA SER A 291 3.81 -2.78 -23.70
C SER A 291 4.29 -1.32 -23.73
N VAL A 292 3.92 -0.54 -22.72
CA VAL A 292 4.44 0.82 -22.52
C VAL A 292 5.28 0.81 -21.25
N SER A 293 6.60 0.74 -21.41
CA SER A 293 7.58 0.81 -20.30
C SER A 293 8.77 1.66 -20.75
N VAL A 294 9.18 2.70 -20.01
CA VAL A 294 10.51 3.31 -20.23
C VAL A 294 11.01 4.03 -18.97
N ASN A 295 12.20 3.64 -18.51
CA ASN A 295 13.13 4.45 -17.72
C ASN A 295 14.19 4.99 -18.71
N SER A 296 14.64 6.24 -18.58
CA SER A 296 15.55 6.88 -19.53
C SER A 296 17.03 6.48 -19.34
N ASN A 297 17.77 6.52 -20.44
CA ASN A 297 19.13 6.01 -20.71
C ASN A 297 20.23 6.27 -19.64
N TYR A 298 20.90 5.19 -19.20
CA TYR A 298 22.33 5.21 -18.88
C TYR A 298 23.10 4.49 -19.99
N SER A 299 23.73 5.24 -20.89
CA SER A 299 24.66 4.70 -21.89
C SER A 299 26.07 5.21 -21.60
N SER A 300 26.87 4.39 -20.92
CA SER A 300 28.32 4.59 -20.87
C SER A 300 28.94 4.05 -22.16
N VAL A 301 29.51 4.97 -22.94
CA VAL A 301 30.39 4.72 -24.09
C VAL A 301 31.59 3.87 -23.66
N ILE A 302 31.79 2.70 -24.28
CA ILE A 302 33.11 2.08 -24.41
C ILE A 302 33.33 1.68 -25.87
N ASN A 303 34.37 2.27 -26.46
CA ASN A 303 34.89 2.00 -27.80
C ASN A 303 35.43 0.57 -27.90
N GLY A 304 35.27 -0.03 -29.07
CA GLY A 304 35.57 -1.44 -29.32
C GLY A 304 37.04 -1.77 -29.58
N ASP A 305 37.29 -3.07 -29.78
CA ASP A 305 38.20 -3.59 -30.80
C ASP A 305 37.92 -5.09 -31.07
N GLU A 306 38.38 -5.55 -32.23
CA GLU A 306 38.03 -6.74 -32.98
C GLU A 306 38.57 -8.10 -32.45
N GLY A 307 37.87 -9.18 -32.83
CA GLY A 307 38.49 -10.41 -33.36
C GLY A 307 38.83 -11.55 -32.40
N GLY A 308 38.14 -12.69 -32.53
CA GLY A 308 38.62 -13.97 -32.00
C GLY A 308 37.59 -15.09 -31.92
N ASN A 309 37.85 -16.18 -32.64
CA ASN A 309 36.95 -17.31 -32.89
C ASN A 309 37.16 -18.46 -31.88
N VAL A 310 36.09 -19.20 -31.54
CA VAL A 310 36.02 -20.63 -31.10
C VAL A 310 36.51 -21.01 -29.67
N ASN A 311 35.66 -21.59 -28.80
CA ASN A 311 35.49 -23.05 -28.62
C ASN A 311 34.50 -23.46 -27.51
N ILE A 312 33.92 -24.64 -27.69
CA ILE A 312 32.91 -25.34 -26.88
C ILE A 312 33.58 -26.29 -25.84
N PHE A 313 32.92 -26.47 -24.68
CA PHE A 313 33.15 -27.42 -23.57
C PHE A 313 34.38 -27.22 -22.66
N SER A 314 34.16 -26.84 -21.38
CA SER A 314 34.65 -27.61 -20.23
C SER A 314 33.98 -27.20 -18.91
N SER A 315 33.78 -28.21 -18.07
CA SER A 315 33.06 -28.24 -16.79
C SER A 315 33.99 -28.06 -15.58
N SER A 316 33.66 -27.13 -14.66
CA SER A 316 33.83 -27.23 -13.18
C SER A 316 33.43 -25.90 -12.49
N PRO A 317 32.94 -25.93 -11.24
CA PRO A 317 32.34 -24.76 -10.58
C PRO A 317 33.39 -23.89 -9.85
N PRO A 318 33.30 -22.55 -9.86
CA PRO A 318 34.03 -21.72 -8.90
C PRO A 318 33.18 -21.34 -7.69
N LYS A 319 33.89 -21.18 -6.59
CA LYS A 319 33.44 -20.97 -5.21
C LYS A 319 33.10 -19.49 -4.95
N SER A 320 32.17 -19.30 -4.02
CA SER A 320 31.96 -18.14 -3.13
C SER A 320 32.67 -16.81 -3.49
N GLY A 321 31.90 -15.84 -3.98
CA GLY A 321 32.30 -14.43 -4.04
C GLY A 321 31.70 -13.69 -5.24
N SER A 322 30.96 -12.61 -4.96
CA SER A 322 30.36 -11.66 -5.92
C SER A 322 29.13 -12.16 -6.70
N MET A 323 27.94 -11.77 -6.24
CA MET A 323 26.65 -12.05 -6.89
C MET A 323 26.16 -10.83 -7.70
N ALA A 324 27.08 -10.17 -8.41
CA ALA A 324 26.83 -8.88 -9.07
C ALA A 324 26.99 -8.91 -10.62
N SER A 325 26.97 -10.08 -11.25
CA SER A 325 27.09 -10.16 -12.72
C SER A 325 26.38 -11.37 -13.32
N MET A 326 25.13 -11.60 -12.95
CA MET A 326 24.22 -12.35 -13.82
C MET A 326 23.45 -11.32 -14.63
N ASP A 327 23.64 -11.39 -15.95
CA ASP A 327 23.23 -10.42 -16.96
C ASP A 327 21.81 -9.89 -16.72
N GLU A 328 21.67 -8.57 -16.83
CA GLU A 328 20.42 -7.81 -16.93
C GLU A 328 19.64 -8.15 -18.21
N GLN A 329 19.46 -9.44 -18.51
CA GLN A 329 18.58 -9.91 -19.58
C GLN A 329 17.13 -9.68 -19.16
N ASP A 330 16.59 -8.56 -19.64
CA ASP A 330 15.18 -8.21 -19.81
C ASP A 330 14.23 -8.75 -18.73
N LEU A 331 14.36 -8.19 -17.52
CA LEU A 331 13.36 -8.34 -16.46
C LEU A 331 12.06 -7.67 -16.93
N GLU A 332 11.13 -8.46 -17.47
CA GLU A 332 9.85 -8.00 -17.99
C GLU A 332 8.89 -7.64 -16.84
N TRP A 333 9.05 -6.44 -16.29
CA TRP A 333 8.13 -5.88 -15.28
C TRP A 333 6.68 -5.73 -15.78
N ALA A 334 6.43 -5.86 -17.10
CA ALA A 334 5.10 -5.90 -17.68
C ALA A 334 4.36 -7.23 -17.41
N ALA A 335 5.11 -8.32 -17.23
CA ALA A 335 4.55 -9.65 -17.02
C ALA A 335 3.70 -9.65 -15.74
N PHE A 336 2.53 -10.28 -15.82
CA PHE A 336 1.63 -10.41 -14.68
C PHE A 336 2.14 -11.48 -13.72
N CYS A 337 2.44 -11.08 -12.48
CA CYS A 337 2.88 -11.93 -11.40
C CYS A 337 2.07 -11.64 -10.12
N PRO A 338 0.84 -12.17 -9.97
CA PRO A 338 -0.02 -11.88 -8.80
C PRO A 338 0.60 -12.34 -7.47
N LYS A 339 1.67 -13.14 -7.53
CA LYS A 339 2.46 -13.55 -6.39
C LYS A 339 3.04 -12.36 -5.63
N THR A 340 3.28 -11.23 -6.29
CA THR A 340 3.75 -9.99 -5.67
C THR A 340 2.77 -9.49 -4.62
N ASN A 341 1.46 -9.55 -4.88
CA ASN A 341 0.42 -9.22 -3.90
C ASN A 341 0.48 -10.15 -2.67
N VAL A 342 0.72 -11.45 -2.85
CA VAL A 342 0.84 -12.40 -1.73
C VAL A 342 2.05 -12.07 -0.84
N MET A 343 3.16 -11.60 -1.42
CA MET A 343 4.32 -11.15 -0.64
C MET A 343 4.00 -9.92 0.20
N TRP A 344 3.21 -8.98 -0.33
CA TRP A 344 2.73 -7.83 0.42
C TRP A 344 1.69 -8.19 1.48
N LEU A 345 0.84 -9.18 1.23
CA LEU A 345 -0.05 -9.73 2.25
C LEU A 345 0.72 -10.36 3.41
N HIS A 346 1.84 -11.05 3.13
CA HIS A 346 2.73 -11.51 4.18
C HIS A 346 3.35 -10.34 4.97
N TYR A 347 3.81 -9.29 4.28
CA TYR A 347 4.26 -8.07 4.93
C TYR A 347 3.19 -7.48 5.87
N LEU A 348 1.96 -7.35 5.38
CA LEU A 348 0.85 -6.82 6.16
C LEU A 348 0.59 -7.63 7.44
N VAL A 349 0.49 -8.96 7.33
CA VAL A 349 0.21 -9.79 8.51
C VAL A 349 1.34 -9.76 9.54
N GLU A 350 2.61 -9.65 9.11
CA GLU A 350 3.74 -9.45 10.02
C GLU A 350 3.67 -8.11 10.76
N LYS A 351 3.23 -7.05 10.09
CA LYS A 351 3.01 -5.74 10.73
C LYS A 351 1.87 -5.78 11.74
N LEU A 352 0.74 -6.40 11.38
CA LEU A 352 -0.42 -6.56 12.25
C LEU A 352 -0.08 -7.38 13.51
N LEU A 353 0.66 -8.49 13.35
CA LEU A 353 1.04 -9.36 14.47
C LEU A 353 2.06 -8.71 15.43
N HIS A 354 3.04 -7.98 14.90
CA HIS A 354 4.25 -7.65 15.66
C HIS A 354 4.48 -6.16 15.91
N GLN A 355 3.80 -5.26 15.19
CA GLN A 355 4.11 -3.83 15.21
C GLN A 355 2.91 -2.95 15.60
N LYS A 356 1.77 -3.57 15.93
CA LYS A 356 0.55 -2.87 16.34
C LYS A 356 0.24 -2.87 17.82
N GLY A 357 1.11 -3.47 18.63
CA GLY A 357 1.03 -3.37 20.09
C GLY A 357 -0.15 -4.12 20.71
N LEU A 358 -0.87 -4.96 19.95
CA LEU A 358 -1.98 -5.77 20.45
C LEU A 358 -1.52 -6.74 21.55
N GLU A 359 -2.41 -6.99 22.51
CA GLU A 359 -2.11 -7.87 23.65
C GLU A 359 -1.87 -9.31 23.21
N VAL A 360 -0.89 -9.98 23.83
CA VAL A 360 -0.66 -11.39 23.54
C VAL A 360 -1.77 -12.21 24.19
N ILE A 361 -2.49 -12.96 23.37
CA ILE A 361 -3.52 -13.88 23.83
C ILE A 361 -2.93 -15.29 23.94
N THR A 362 -2.85 -15.82 25.16
CA THR A 362 -2.34 -17.18 25.40
C THR A 362 -3.44 -18.07 25.94
N THR A 363 -3.49 -19.32 25.48
CA THR A 363 -4.32 -20.36 26.10
C THR A 363 -3.55 -20.98 27.27
N ALA A 364 -4.05 -20.79 28.49
CA ALA A 364 -3.50 -21.46 29.66
C ALA A 364 -3.75 -22.99 29.57
N LYS A 365 -2.94 -23.77 30.29
CA LYS A 365 -2.96 -25.25 30.27
C LYS A 365 -4.33 -25.88 30.63
N ASN A 366 -5.25 -25.11 31.18
CA ASN A 366 -6.62 -25.51 31.52
C ASN A 366 -7.67 -25.11 30.45
N GLY A 367 -7.25 -24.62 29.28
CA GLY A 367 -8.13 -24.16 28.21
C GLY A 367 -8.68 -22.75 28.40
N LYS A 368 -8.35 -22.06 29.51
CA LYS A 368 -8.77 -20.67 29.74
C LYS A 368 -7.89 -19.72 28.94
N VAL A 369 -8.49 -18.86 28.13
CA VAL A 369 -7.78 -17.80 27.40
C VAL A 369 -7.40 -16.71 28.40
N VAL A 370 -6.14 -16.26 28.36
CA VAL A 370 -5.60 -15.20 29.21
C VAL A 370 -4.92 -14.18 28.30
N SER A 371 -5.38 -12.93 28.36
CA SER A 371 -4.67 -11.80 27.76
C SER A 371 -3.59 -11.31 28.72
N ARG A 372 -2.43 -10.94 28.19
CA ARG A 372 -1.39 -10.28 28.97
C ARG A 372 -0.89 -9.08 28.16
N PRO A 373 -0.73 -7.90 28.81
CA PRO A 373 -0.15 -6.76 28.14
C PRO A 373 1.23 -7.13 27.61
N THR A 374 1.46 -6.76 26.36
CA THR A 374 2.70 -6.98 25.61
C THR A 374 3.82 -6.29 26.38
N VAL A 375 4.70 -7.05 27.04
CA VAL A 375 5.97 -6.50 27.52
C VAL A 375 6.80 -6.30 26.26
N SER A 376 7.06 -5.04 25.91
CA SER A 376 8.00 -4.70 24.85
C SER A 376 9.28 -5.53 25.07
N ALA A 377 9.61 -6.36 24.09
CA ALA A 377 10.84 -7.13 24.14
C ALA A 377 12.01 -6.16 24.36
N PRO A 378 13.06 -6.54 25.13
CA PRO A 378 14.26 -5.73 25.20
C PRO A 378 14.76 -5.55 23.77
N THR A 379 14.76 -4.30 23.31
CA THR A 379 15.46 -3.87 22.13
C THR A 379 16.88 -4.44 22.25
N THR A 380 17.24 -5.33 21.33
CA THR A 380 18.65 -5.48 20.94
C THR A 380 19.22 -4.07 20.77
N PRO A 381 20.43 -3.77 21.27
CA PRO A 381 20.88 -2.39 21.45
C PRO A 381 20.86 -1.64 20.11
N HIS A 382 19.80 -0.87 19.90
CA HIS A 382 19.77 0.21 18.92
C HIS A 382 20.67 1.30 19.51
N MET A 383 21.92 1.27 19.05
CA MET A 383 22.83 2.39 19.24
C MET A 383 22.23 3.61 18.53
N ARG A 384 21.87 4.61 19.33
CA ARG A 384 21.63 6.03 19.01
C ARG A 384 20.93 6.33 17.69
N ASP A 385 19.78 6.99 17.84
CA ASP A 385 19.12 7.82 16.84
C ASP A 385 20.09 8.36 15.78
N SER A 386 19.84 7.94 14.54
CA SER A 386 20.36 8.55 13.33
C SER A 386 19.15 8.86 12.45
N PRO A 387 19.21 9.98 11.71
CA PRO A 387 18.04 10.77 11.33
C PRO A 387 17.14 10.03 10.35
N ASN A 388 15.88 10.48 10.26
CA ASN A 388 14.95 10.19 9.16
C ASN A 388 15.71 9.92 7.86
N PHE A 389 15.52 8.74 7.28
CA PHE A 389 16.07 8.36 5.98
C PHE A 389 15.31 9.07 4.84
N ASN A 390 15.25 10.40 4.90
CA ASN A 390 15.09 11.30 3.77
C ASN A 390 16.49 11.81 3.38
N THR A 391 17.39 10.91 3.00
CA THR A 391 18.71 11.35 2.54
C THR A 391 19.26 10.42 1.47
N LEU A 392 18.69 10.51 0.27
CA LEU A 392 19.50 10.70 -0.93
C LEU A 392 18.67 11.27 -2.09
N GLU A 393 18.06 12.43 -1.88
CA GLU A 393 17.84 13.38 -2.96
C GLU A 393 18.32 14.76 -2.52
N GLY A 394 19.24 15.33 -3.31
CA GLY A 394 19.67 16.72 -3.18
C GLY A 394 20.82 16.97 -2.20
N ALA A 395 22.05 16.75 -2.68
CA ALA A 395 23.12 17.66 -2.28
C ALA A 395 22.85 19.03 -2.95
N VAL A 396 23.11 20.10 -2.19
CA VAL A 396 23.14 21.53 -2.59
C VAL A 396 21.80 22.29 -2.54
N ALA A 397 21.53 22.98 -1.42
CA ALA A 397 21.59 24.46 -1.33
C ALA A 397 21.08 24.95 0.04
N SER A 398 21.69 26.04 0.51
CA SER A 398 21.86 26.40 1.91
C SER A 398 20.90 27.51 2.42
N ALA A 399 20.89 27.62 3.76
CA ALA A 399 20.79 28.83 4.57
C ALA A 399 19.43 29.48 4.83
N ASN A 400 18.93 29.36 6.07
CA ASN A 400 19.06 30.44 7.06
C ASN A 400 18.53 30.00 8.44
N THR A 401 19.44 29.93 9.41
CA THR A 401 19.16 29.77 10.84
C THR A 401 19.02 31.16 11.47
N VAL A 402 17.93 31.42 12.18
CA VAL A 402 17.88 32.47 13.22
C VAL A 402 17.22 31.89 14.46
N VAL A 403 17.96 31.98 15.56
CA VAL A 403 17.60 31.58 16.92
C VAL A 403 16.68 32.63 17.53
N SER A 404 15.59 32.20 18.19
CA SER A 404 15.01 32.98 19.29
C SER A 404 14.36 32.07 20.34
N THR A 405 14.88 32.21 21.55
CA THR A 405 14.45 31.69 22.85
C THR A 405 13.11 32.26 23.33
N LEU A 406 12.54 31.57 24.34
CA LEU A 406 11.36 31.87 25.20
C LEU A 406 10.09 31.13 24.74
N GLY A 407 9.32 30.44 25.58
CA GLY A 407 9.34 30.24 27.03
C GLY A 407 8.25 29.21 27.40
N ASN A 408 8.47 28.51 28.50
CA ASN A 408 7.56 27.48 29.03
C ASN A 408 6.16 28.02 29.31
N VAL A 409 5.13 27.33 28.80
CA VAL A 409 3.77 27.36 29.37
C VAL A 409 3.23 25.93 29.39
N THR A 410 3.11 25.39 30.60
CA THR A 410 2.41 24.14 30.91
C THR A 410 0.93 24.43 31.04
N VAL A 411 0.06 23.73 30.31
CA VAL A 411 -1.39 23.77 30.55
C VAL A 411 -1.87 22.35 30.88
N ALA A 412 -2.36 22.22 32.11
CA ALA A 412 -2.89 21.01 32.69
C ALA A 412 -4.25 20.64 32.09
N ALA A 413 -4.49 19.34 31.91
CA ALA A 413 -5.78 18.77 31.53
C ALA A 413 -6.85 19.04 32.61
N PRO A 414 -8.13 19.28 32.23
CA PRO A 414 -9.21 19.38 33.19
C PRO A 414 -9.54 18.00 33.77
N ILE A 415 -9.45 17.89 35.10
CA ILE A 415 -10.02 16.81 35.89
C ILE A 415 -11.53 17.07 35.98
N MET A 416 -12.35 16.27 35.32
CA MET A 416 -13.79 16.23 35.59
C MET A 416 -14.07 15.19 36.68
N THR A 417 -14.29 15.69 37.89
CA THR A 417 -14.95 14.96 38.99
C THR A 417 -16.46 14.91 38.71
N GLY A 418 -17.00 13.73 38.43
CA GLY A 418 -18.42 13.47 38.23
C GLY A 418 -18.92 12.37 39.18
N ALA A 419 -20.02 12.67 39.86
CA ALA A 419 -20.56 11.98 41.03
C ALA A 419 -20.94 10.49 40.86
N THR A 420 -20.73 9.73 41.93
CA THR A 420 -21.33 8.42 42.21
C THR A 420 -22.87 8.49 42.25
N PRO A 421 -23.61 7.63 41.51
CA PRO A 421 -25.00 7.35 41.82
C PRO A 421 -25.11 6.26 42.90
N ALA A 422 -26.10 6.43 43.77
CA ALA A 422 -26.41 5.55 44.88
C ALA A 422 -26.73 4.12 44.44
N ALA A 423 -26.32 3.16 45.28
CA ALA A 423 -26.60 1.74 45.14
C ALA A 423 -28.10 1.45 45.21
N THR A 424 -28.68 1.02 44.09
CA THR A 424 -29.93 0.26 44.06
C THR A 424 -29.58 -1.22 43.99
N SER A 425 -30.07 -1.98 44.96
CA SER A 425 -29.92 -3.43 45.06
C SER A 425 -30.55 -4.14 43.85
N GLY A 426 -29.70 -4.51 42.89
CA GLY A 426 -30.04 -5.38 41.76
C GLY A 426 -29.89 -6.86 42.12
N SER A 427 -30.86 -7.66 41.68
CA SER A 427 -30.95 -9.12 41.81
C SER A 427 -29.80 -9.87 41.09
N PRO A 428 -29.51 -11.15 41.40
CA PRO A 428 -28.28 -11.85 41.00
C PRO A 428 -28.19 -12.30 39.53
N ILE A 429 -28.93 -11.71 38.60
CA ILE A 429 -29.16 -12.30 37.26
C ILE A 429 -28.21 -11.73 36.17
N ASP A 430 -27.42 -10.69 36.46
CA ASP A 430 -26.67 -9.94 35.44
C ASP A 430 -25.15 -10.27 35.38
N SER A 431 -24.60 -10.96 36.39
CA SER A 431 -23.17 -11.32 36.41
C SER A 431 -22.82 -12.44 35.43
N ASP A 432 -23.71 -13.42 35.27
CA ASP A 432 -23.46 -14.57 34.41
C ASP A 432 -23.46 -14.18 32.93
N ARG A 433 -24.42 -13.34 32.50
CA ARG A 433 -24.48 -12.84 31.11
C ARG A 433 -23.30 -11.96 30.72
N LYS A 434 -22.82 -11.12 31.65
CA LYS A 434 -21.62 -10.31 31.44
C LYS A 434 -20.37 -11.18 31.34
N SER A 435 -20.27 -12.22 32.18
CA SER A 435 -19.15 -13.17 32.14
C SER A 435 -19.11 -14.02 30.86
N THR A 436 -20.27 -14.40 30.32
CA THR A 436 -20.36 -15.11 29.04
C THR A 436 -20.01 -14.20 27.88
N PHE A 437 -20.48 -12.95 27.88
CA PHE A 437 -20.19 -11.98 26.82
C PHE A 437 -18.70 -11.61 26.77
N GLU A 438 -18.07 -11.35 27.91
CA GLU A 438 -16.61 -11.12 27.98
C GLU A 438 -15.81 -12.38 27.55
N GLY A 439 -16.32 -13.57 27.86
CA GLY A 439 -15.73 -14.84 27.43
C GLY A 439 -15.78 -15.05 25.91
N ASP A 440 -16.91 -14.70 25.28
CA ASP A 440 -17.11 -14.82 23.83
C ASP A 440 -16.25 -13.82 23.05
N LEU A 441 -16.17 -12.56 23.51
CA LEU A 441 -15.28 -11.55 22.93
C LEU A 441 -13.82 -11.99 22.97
N LEU A 442 -13.35 -12.49 24.12
CA LEU A 442 -11.98 -12.97 24.26
C LEU A 442 -11.70 -14.21 23.38
N ALA A 443 -12.71 -15.06 23.16
CA ALA A 443 -12.59 -16.20 22.27
C ALA A 443 -12.45 -15.78 20.79
N ASP A 444 -13.21 -14.77 20.37
CA ASP A 444 -13.13 -14.18 19.04
C ASP A 444 -11.77 -13.51 18.79
N GLU A 445 -11.27 -12.74 19.75
CA GLU A 445 -9.93 -12.14 19.72
C GLU A 445 -8.84 -13.21 19.61
N ALA A 446 -8.94 -14.29 20.41
CA ALA A 446 -8.00 -15.40 20.34
C ALA A 446 -8.06 -16.14 19.00
N ARG A 447 -9.24 -16.24 18.38
CA ARG A 447 -9.44 -16.83 17.06
C ARG A 447 -8.78 -15.97 15.99
N ALA A 448 -9.02 -14.67 16.00
CA ALA A 448 -8.46 -13.72 15.05
C ALA A 448 -6.92 -13.70 15.12
N CYS A 449 -6.34 -13.62 16.32
CA CYS A 449 -4.90 -13.73 16.52
C CYS A 449 -4.33 -15.04 15.94
N ARG A 450 -4.95 -16.18 16.22
CA ARG A 450 -4.52 -17.48 15.67
C ARG A 450 -4.66 -17.55 14.15
N ALA A 451 -5.71 -16.96 13.59
CA ALA A 451 -5.91 -16.91 12.15
C ALA A 451 -4.76 -16.16 11.46
N LEU A 452 -4.40 -14.97 11.96
CA LEU A 452 -3.28 -14.17 11.46
C LEU A 452 -1.95 -14.93 11.58
N GLU A 453 -1.69 -15.64 12.69
CA GLU A 453 -0.48 -16.48 12.80
C GLU A 453 -0.42 -17.60 11.75
N VAL A 454 -1.56 -18.23 11.45
CA VAL A 454 -1.63 -19.28 10.43
C VAL A 454 -1.39 -18.69 9.04
N ILE A 455 -1.97 -17.51 8.77
CA ILE A 455 -1.76 -16.76 7.53
C ILE A 455 -0.29 -16.39 7.34
N ALA A 456 0.37 -15.82 8.37
CA ALA A 456 1.79 -15.49 8.32
C ALA A 456 2.63 -16.73 7.97
N LYS A 457 2.37 -17.85 8.65
CA LYS A 457 3.06 -19.13 8.39
C LYS A 457 2.82 -19.68 6.98
N ALA A 458 1.64 -19.46 6.41
CA ALA A 458 1.25 -19.93 5.08
C ALA A 458 1.79 -19.04 3.95
N THR A 459 1.91 -17.74 4.22
CA THR A 459 2.34 -16.74 3.24
C THR A 459 3.84 -16.41 3.31
N ASP A 460 4.60 -17.02 4.24
CA ASP A 460 6.04 -16.76 4.41
C ASP A 460 6.86 -17.28 3.21
N PRO A 461 7.49 -16.39 2.41
CA PRO A 461 8.29 -16.79 1.25
C PRO A 461 9.55 -17.59 1.62
N ARG A 462 10.01 -17.52 2.88
CA ARG A 462 11.19 -18.24 3.37
C ARG A 462 10.89 -19.68 3.75
N ARG A 463 9.61 -20.02 3.95
CA ARG A 463 9.21 -21.40 4.26
C ARG A 463 9.16 -22.25 3.00
N ARG A 464 10.05 -23.24 2.93
CA ARG A 464 9.92 -24.35 1.98
C ARG A 464 8.88 -25.31 2.53
N GLY A 465 7.79 -25.53 1.80
CA GLY A 465 6.71 -26.41 2.24
C GLY A 465 7.24 -27.77 2.72
N SER A 466 6.85 -28.17 3.93
CA SER A 466 6.95 -29.58 4.31
C SER A 466 5.73 -30.26 3.72
N SER A 467 5.93 -31.08 2.69
CA SER A 467 4.93 -32.00 2.13
C SER A 467 4.53 -33.12 3.12
N SER A 468 4.63 -32.87 4.42
CA SER A 468 4.10 -33.78 5.43
C SER A 468 2.58 -33.66 5.41
N GLY A 469 1.89 -34.70 4.96
CA GLY A 469 0.43 -34.82 4.86
C GLY A 469 -0.33 -34.75 6.20
N LYS A 470 -0.03 -33.75 7.04
CA LYS A 470 -0.88 -33.35 8.16
C LYS A 470 -1.97 -32.44 7.60
N LYS A 471 -3.23 -32.80 7.86
CA LYS A 471 -4.43 -32.05 7.48
C LYS A 471 -4.25 -30.55 7.77
N GLY A 472 -4.18 -29.72 6.72
CA GLY A 472 -4.30 -28.26 6.82
C GLY A 472 -3.03 -27.43 6.55
N GLY A 473 -1.87 -28.03 6.31
CA GLY A 473 -0.67 -27.27 5.93
C GLY A 473 -0.69 -26.91 4.44
N ILE A 474 -0.76 -25.62 4.11
CA ILE A 474 -0.49 -25.10 2.77
C ILE A 474 0.95 -24.59 2.69
N ALA A 475 1.65 -24.89 1.61
CA ALA A 475 2.95 -24.32 1.35
C ALA A 475 2.81 -22.95 0.69
N PHE A 476 3.70 -21.99 0.97
CA PHE A 476 3.71 -20.68 0.29
C PHE A 476 3.63 -20.84 -1.22
N GLN A 477 4.29 -21.85 -1.78
CA GLN A 477 4.31 -22.13 -3.22
C GLN A 477 2.92 -22.34 -3.83
N GLU A 478 1.92 -22.73 -3.04
CA GLU A 478 0.54 -22.98 -3.50
C GLU A 478 -0.34 -21.73 -3.53
N LEU A 479 -0.01 -20.68 -2.75
CA LEU A 479 -0.78 -19.43 -2.70
C LEU A 479 -0.26 -18.42 -3.73
N THR A 480 -0.73 -18.47 -4.97
CA THR A 480 -0.15 -17.69 -6.09
C THR A 480 -0.75 -16.30 -6.30
N SER A 481 -1.89 -15.99 -5.68
CA SER A 481 -2.61 -14.71 -5.83
C SER A 481 -3.42 -14.37 -4.58
N ALA A 482 -3.89 -13.12 -4.46
CA ALA A 482 -4.80 -12.73 -3.37
C ALA A 482 -6.13 -13.51 -3.45
N GLN A 483 -6.62 -13.81 -4.65
CA GLN A 483 -7.79 -14.69 -4.83
C GLN A 483 -7.59 -16.08 -4.21
N GLU A 484 -6.41 -16.69 -4.40
CA GLU A 484 -6.11 -18.00 -3.82
C GLU A 484 -5.94 -17.93 -2.30
N VAL A 485 -5.40 -16.82 -1.77
CA VAL A 485 -5.37 -16.56 -0.31
C VAL A 485 -6.81 -16.52 0.24
N LEU A 486 -7.72 -15.83 -0.43
CA LEU A 486 -9.14 -15.76 -0.04
C LEU A 486 -9.81 -17.14 -0.06
N LYS A 487 -9.73 -17.86 -1.19
CA LYS A 487 -10.31 -19.20 -1.33
C LYS A 487 -9.75 -20.19 -0.31
N TRP A 488 -8.43 -20.16 -0.09
CA TRP A 488 -7.78 -21.00 0.92
C TRP A 488 -8.27 -20.64 2.32
N GLY A 489 -8.32 -19.34 2.66
CA GLY A 489 -8.81 -18.87 3.95
C GLY A 489 -10.20 -19.39 4.29
N ILE A 490 -11.12 -19.33 3.32
CA ILE A 490 -12.49 -19.86 3.45
C ILE A 490 -12.46 -21.38 3.65
N LYS A 491 -11.78 -22.12 2.76
CA LYS A 491 -11.72 -23.59 2.81
C LYS A 491 -11.07 -24.10 4.10
N ALA A 492 -10.07 -23.40 4.61
CA ALA A 492 -9.34 -23.73 5.83
C ALA A 492 -10.07 -23.26 7.10
N LYS A 493 -11.21 -22.56 6.98
CA LYS A 493 -11.96 -21.96 8.10
C LYS A 493 -11.11 -20.98 8.92
N ILE A 494 -10.22 -20.27 8.24
CA ILE A 494 -9.38 -19.20 8.78
C ILE A 494 -10.07 -17.85 8.54
N PHE A 495 -10.76 -17.71 7.41
CA PHE A 495 -11.65 -16.59 7.19
C PHE A 495 -12.70 -16.54 8.31
N PRO A 496 -13.05 -15.34 8.84
CA PRO A 496 -14.02 -15.20 9.93
C PRO A 496 -15.28 -16.01 9.66
N ALA A 497 -15.61 -16.90 10.60
CA ALA A 497 -16.71 -17.84 10.45
C ALA A 497 -18.08 -17.13 10.42
N PHE A 498 -19.00 -17.74 9.68
CA PHE A 498 -20.41 -17.39 9.58
C PHE A 498 -21.22 -17.93 10.75
#